data_AF-A0A939WZE6-F1
#
_entry.id   AF-A0A939WZE6-F1
#
_cell.length_a   1.000
_cell.length_b   1.000
_cell.length_c   1.000
_cell.angle_alpha   90.00
_cell.angle_beta   90.00
_cell.angle_gamma   90.00
#
_symmetry.space_group_name_H-M   'P 1'
#
loop_
_entity.id
_entity.type
_entity.pdbx_description
1 polymer ?
#
loop_
_entity_poly.entity_id
_entity_poly.type
_entity_poly.pdbx_seq_one_letter_code
_entity_poly.pdbx_strand_id
1 'polypeptide(L)'
;MIIKCPECGHQVSDRAKTCPSCGIEIAGKITRCPDCGEYIFKDDRECPNCHCSINASASEPVAVQDAATQSYALIPEIPEIPEPEEPKRKTGHKILWSSIVVGFVIALIIVFLGIYFYQKSQQENEMRAYENAMMSAEPAVLQNFLDMYIDASVAHRDSIKAHLEILKKVDRDWQNAYASLSKSALQLFIDRNPDNIHVQEARLIIDSLDFEAAKLEDTMDAYQKYMDNHQQGSYYDEAANAYDRIREEAEAKRRQEQQDSIMKAQQAAAEAAAVAPANP
;
A
#
# COMPACT_ATOMS: atom_id res chain seq x y z
N MET A 1 5.84 11.21 -16.68
CA MET A 1 6.48 10.05 -16.02
C MET A 1 5.95 9.96 -14.60
N ILE A 2 5.83 8.77 -14.02
CA ILE A 2 5.51 8.64 -12.59
C ILE A 2 6.80 8.83 -11.80
N ILE A 3 6.74 9.70 -10.80
CA ILE A 3 7.83 10.04 -9.90
C ILE A 3 7.37 9.79 -8.46
N LYS A 4 8.33 9.71 -7.52
CA LYS A 4 8.02 9.75 -6.10
C LYS A 4 8.03 11.21 -5.65
N CYS A 5 7.01 11.63 -4.91
CA CYS A 5 6.97 12.95 -4.31
C CYS A 5 8.17 13.12 -3.36
N PRO A 6 9.03 14.15 -3.53
CA PRO A 6 10.19 14.35 -2.66
C PRO A 6 9.82 14.68 -1.20
N GLU A 7 8.56 15.03 -0.94
CA GLU A 7 8.06 15.39 0.39
C GLU A 7 7.45 14.19 1.12
N CYS A 8 6.52 13.45 0.50
CA CYS A 8 5.80 12.34 1.15
C CYS A 8 6.10 10.94 0.58
N GLY A 9 6.89 10.84 -0.49
CA GLY A 9 7.22 9.56 -1.14
C GLY A 9 6.10 8.96 -2.01
N HIS A 10 4.90 9.56 -2.06
CA HIS A 10 3.79 9.06 -2.87
C HIS A 10 4.09 9.09 -4.37
N GLN A 11 3.66 8.06 -5.10
CA GLN A 11 3.83 7.99 -6.55
C GLN A 11 2.86 8.95 -7.24
N VAL A 12 3.38 9.96 -7.91
CA VAL A 12 2.61 11.02 -8.57
C VAL A 12 3.17 11.29 -9.96
N SER A 13 2.32 11.74 -10.89
CA SER A 13 2.78 12.19 -12.20
C SER A 13 3.63 13.46 -12.08
N ASP A 14 4.77 13.53 -12.79
CA ASP A 14 5.63 14.71 -12.92
C ASP A 14 4.92 15.95 -13.49
N ARG A 15 3.73 15.77 -14.10
CA ARG A 15 2.88 16.83 -14.65
C ARG A 15 1.70 17.19 -13.75
N ALA A 16 1.53 16.53 -12.60
CA ALA A 16 0.46 16.87 -11.66
C ALA A 16 0.68 18.28 -11.11
N LYS A 17 -0.39 19.08 -10.96
CA LYS A 17 -0.29 20.39 -10.33
C LYS A 17 0.15 20.27 -8.87
N THR A 18 -0.44 19.31 -8.16
CA THR A 18 -0.26 19.12 -6.73
C THR A 18 -0.22 17.62 -6.41
N CYS A 19 0.57 17.22 -5.42
CA CYS A 19 0.56 15.85 -4.90
C CYS A 19 -0.77 15.56 -4.18
N PRO A 20 -1.48 14.48 -4.54
CA PRO A 20 -2.77 14.13 -3.91
C PRO A 20 -2.63 13.67 -2.45
N SER A 21 -1.43 13.26 -2.01
CA SER A 21 -1.22 12.76 -0.64
C SER A 21 -0.81 13.84 0.35
N CYS A 22 0.06 14.78 -0.04
CA CYS A 22 0.57 15.80 0.89
C CYS A 22 0.22 17.24 0.51
N GLY A 23 -0.29 17.48 -0.71
CA GLY A 23 -0.68 18.82 -1.14
C GLY A 23 0.46 19.71 -1.63
N ILE A 24 1.69 19.21 -1.78
CA ILE A 24 2.81 20.00 -2.33
C ILE A 24 2.68 20.18 -3.85
N GLU A 25 3.03 21.37 -4.36
CA GLU A 25 3.02 21.66 -5.78
C GLU A 25 4.15 20.93 -6.52
N ILE A 26 3.81 20.20 -7.59
CA ILE A 26 4.76 19.36 -8.35
C ILE A 26 5.11 20.04 -9.68
N ALA A 27 4.11 20.45 -10.46
CA ALA A 27 4.30 21.00 -11.79
C ALA A 27 5.26 22.22 -11.78
N GLY A 28 6.42 22.06 -12.42
CA GLY A 28 7.38 23.14 -12.62
C GLY A 28 8.26 23.48 -11.41
N LYS A 29 8.08 22.84 -10.25
CA LYS A 29 8.88 23.08 -9.03
C LYS A 29 9.88 21.98 -8.69
N ILE A 30 9.83 20.87 -9.40
CA ILE A 30 10.76 19.76 -9.24
C ILE A 30 11.79 19.72 -10.37
N THR A 31 12.97 19.17 -10.09
CA THR A 31 14.03 18.90 -11.05
C THR A 31 14.68 17.55 -10.77
N ARG A 32 15.32 16.97 -11.77
CA ARG A 32 16.08 15.72 -11.61
C ARG A 32 17.52 16.07 -11.27
N CYS A 33 18.04 15.49 -10.20
CA CYS A 33 19.45 15.64 -9.81
C CYS A 33 20.36 15.16 -10.96
N PRO A 34 21.35 15.95 -11.40
CA PRO A 34 22.25 15.56 -12.49
C PRO A 34 23.18 14.40 -12.11
N ASP A 35 23.56 14.28 -10.83
CA ASP A 35 24.50 13.25 -10.39
C ASP A 35 23.86 11.90 -10.05
N CYS A 36 22.77 11.87 -9.28
CA CYS A 36 22.13 10.61 -8.86
C CYS A 36 20.81 10.28 -9.57
N GLY A 37 20.22 11.23 -10.29
CA GLY A 37 18.97 11.04 -11.03
C GLY A 37 17.69 11.05 -10.18
N GLU A 38 17.78 11.36 -8.88
CA GLU A 38 16.62 11.50 -7.97
C GLU A 38 15.86 12.81 -8.20
N TYR A 39 14.55 12.83 -7.95
CA TYR A 39 13.74 14.06 -8.07
C TYR A 39 13.80 14.88 -6.78
N ILE A 40 14.11 16.17 -6.92
CA ILE A 40 14.28 17.13 -5.82
C ILE A 40 13.56 18.44 -6.16
N PHE A 41 13.42 19.36 -5.20
CA PHE A 41 12.88 20.68 -5.49
C PHE A 41 13.93 21.58 -6.12
N LYS A 42 13.49 22.47 -7.01
CA LYS A 42 14.38 23.45 -7.67
C LYS A 42 15.03 24.43 -6.69
N ASP A 43 14.42 24.61 -5.52
CA ASP A 43 14.89 25.51 -4.47
C ASP A 43 15.90 24.84 -3.52
N ASP A 44 16.10 23.52 -3.64
CA ASP A 44 17.07 22.78 -2.83
C ASP A 44 18.49 23.11 -3.31
N ARG A 45 19.35 23.55 -2.38
CA ARG A 45 20.76 23.88 -2.69
C ARG A 45 21.64 22.64 -2.84
N GLU A 46 21.27 21.55 -2.18
CA GLU A 46 22.01 20.30 -2.15
C GLU A 46 21.05 19.12 -2.33
N CYS A 47 21.44 18.13 -3.12
CA CYS A 47 20.65 16.92 -3.24
C CYS A 47 20.71 16.08 -1.94
N PRO A 48 19.58 15.73 -1.30
CA PRO A 48 19.59 14.92 -0.08
C PRO A 48 20.08 13.48 -0.28
N ASN A 49 20.13 13.00 -1.52
CA ASN A 49 20.57 11.64 -1.84
C ASN A 49 22.08 11.54 -2.09
N CYS A 50 22.69 12.54 -2.72
CA CYS A 50 24.11 12.50 -3.11
C CYS A 50 24.93 13.73 -2.72
N HIS A 51 24.31 14.72 -2.07
CA HIS A 51 24.93 15.95 -1.56
C HIS A 51 25.65 16.81 -2.61
N CYS A 52 25.29 16.69 -3.89
CA CYS A 52 25.80 17.60 -4.91
C CYS A 52 25.08 18.95 -4.85
N SER A 53 25.80 20.02 -5.20
CA SER A 53 25.23 21.37 -5.25
C SER A 53 24.39 21.56 -6.51
N ILE A 54 23.12 21.94 -6.34
CA ILE A 54 22.18 22.11 -7.44
C ILE A 54 22.19 23.58 -7.87
N ASN A 55 23.11 23.93 -8.78
CA ASN A 55 23.13 25.26 -9.38
C ASN A 55 22.11 25.34 -10.53
N ALA A 56 21.05 26.11 -10.33
CA ALA A 56 20.14 26.49 -11.40
C ALA A 56 20.80 27.54 -12.30
N SER A 57 21.16 27.15 -13.54
CA SER A 57 21.09 28.00 -14.74
C SER A 57 21.51 27.23 -15.98
N ALA A 58 20.60 27.06 -16.94
CA ALA A 58 20.93 26.74 -18.32
C ALA A 58 20.90 28.03 -19.15
N SER A 59 22.06 28.48 -19.61
CA SER A 59 22.24 29.15 -20.91
C SER A 59 23.73 29.24 -21.25
N GLU A 60 24.15 28.42 -22.21
CA GLU A 60 25.40 28.47 -23.00
C GLU A 60 25.31 29.58 -24.10
N PRO A 61 26.33 29.91 -24.95
CA PRO A 61 27.76 29.50 -25.01
C PRO A 61 28.80 30.58 -25.51
N VAL A 62 30.09 30.16 -25.62
CA VAL A 62 31.25 30.61 -26.47
C VAL A 62 31.90 32.01 -26.30
N ALA A 63 33.20 32.05 -25.93
CA ALA A 63 34.32 32.39 -26.84
C ALA A 63 35.69 32.53 -26.12
N VAL A 64 36.74 32.19 -26.85
CA VAL A 64 38.14 31.91 -26.50
C VAL A 64 39.00 33.19 -26.50
N GLN A 65 40.08 33.25 -25.70
CA GLN A 65 41.49 33.54 -26.10
C GLN A 65 42.36 34.21 -25.01
N ASP A 66 43.45 33.50 -24.69
CA ASP A 66 44.87 33.91 -24.67
C ASP A 66 45.41 35.07 -23.81
N ALA A 67 46.34 34.66 -22.93
CA ALA A 67 47.74 35.09 -22.80
C ALA A 67 48.17 36.56 -22.46
N ALA A 68 49.17 36.59 -21.56
CA ALA A 68 50.30 37.52 -21.44
C ALA A 68 50.17 38.81 -20.59
N THR A 69 50.79 38.74 -19.41
CA THR A 69 52.00 39.49 -18.97
C THR A 69 52.09 41.03 -19.11
N GLN A 70 52.33 41.65 -17.94
CA GLN A 70 53.24 42.79 -17.61
C GLN A 70 52.76 44.27 -17.57
N SER A 71 52.87 44.85 -16.35
CA SER A 71 53.52 46.16 -15.96
C SER A 71 53.00 47.48 -16.57
N TYR A 72 53.01 48.69 -15.95
CA TYR A 72 53.93 49.42 -15.06
C TYR A 72 53.13 50.51 -14.29
N ALA A 73 53.32 50.72 -12.98
CA ALA A 73 54.07 51.81 -12.31
C ALA A 73 53.64 53.28 -12.59
N LEU A 74 53.21 54.02 -11.53
CA LEU A 74 53.87 55.26 -11.06
C LEU A 74 53.20 55.84 -9.78
N ILE A 75 54.07 56.30 -8.87
CA ILE A 75 53.92 56.81 -7.49
C ILE A 75 54.00 58.36 -7.54
N PRO A 76 53.70 59.15 -6.46
CA PRO A 76 54.72 59.56 -5.46
C PRO A 76 54.18 59.66 -3.98
N GLU A 77 54.87 59.14 -2.95
CA GLU A 77 55.87 59.72 -2.00
C GLU A 77 55.29 60.39 -0.71
N ILE A 78 55.48 59.83 0.52
CA ILE A 78 56.55 60.00 1.58
C ILE A 78 55.96 60.77 2.81
N PRO A 79 56.40 60.66 4.11
CA PRO A 79 57.54 59.94 4.76
C PRO A 79 57.16 58.97 5.93
N GLU A 80 57.91 57.89 6.19
CA GLU A 80 58.97 57.65 7.24
C GLU A 80 58.57 58.05 8.69
N ILE A 81 58.75 57.26 9.76
CA ILE A 81 59.96 56.79 10.50
C ILE A 81 59.45 55.89 11.69
N PRO A 82 60.25 55.11 12.47
CA PRO A 82 61.08 53.93 12.19
C PRO A 82 60.59 52.65 12.93
N GLU A 83 61.11 51.52 12.46
CA GLU A 83 61.09 50.20 13.11
C GLU A 83 62.17 50.09 14.20
N PRO A 84 61.92 49.37 15.30
CA PRO A 84 62.99 48.71 16.04
C PRO A 84 62.72 47.21 16.23
N GLU A 85 63.55 46.43 15.55
CA GLU A 85 64.24 45.20 15.97
C GLU A 85 63.49 44.13 16.81
N GLU A 86 63.36 42.95 16.22
CA GLU A 86 63.00 41.70 16.91
C GLU A 86 64.03 41.28 17.98
N PRO A 87 63.57 40.65 19.07
CA PRO A 87 64.31 39.51 19.59
C PRO A 87 63.44 38.26 19.82
N LYS A 88 63.79 37.22 19.06
CA LYS A 88 63.96 35.81 19.45
C LYS A 88 63.04 35.25 20.54
N ARG A 89 62.11 34.43 20.04
CA ARG A 89 61.66 33.12 20.57
C ARG A 89 62.43 32.65 21.81
N LYS A 90 61.72 32.52 22.93
CA LYS A 90 62.07 31.64 24.04
C LYS A 90 60.91 30.71 24.34
N THR A 91 61.20 29.42 24.25
CA THR A 91 60.43 28.30 24.78
C THR A 91 60.24 28.49 26.28
N GLY A 92 58.99 28.70 26.70
CA GLY A 92 58.56 28.69 28.10
C GLY A 92 57.39 27.73 28.23
N HIS A 93 57.67 26.43 28.33
CA HIS A 93 56.66 25.39 28.46
C HIS A 93 56.11 25.30 29.89
N LYS A 94 55.45 26.35 30.40
CA LYS A 94 54.60 26.32 31.62
C LYS A 94 53.51 27.39 31.45
N ILE A 95 52.24 26.97 31.54
CA ILE A 95 50.98 27.75 31.37
C ILE A 95 50.36 27.74 29.94
N LEU A 96 50.41 26.60 29.24
CA LEU A 96 49.59 26.32 28.04
C LEU A 96 48.67 25.09 28.17
N TRP A 97 48.57 24.49 29.37
CA TRP A 97 47.63 23.39 29.61
C TRP A 97 46.20 23.86 29.89
N SER A 98 45.99 25.08 30.38
CA SER A 98 44.63 25.56 30.73
C SER A 98 43.76 25.85 29.49
N SER A 99 44.31 26.35 28.39
CA SER A 99 43.54 26.61 27.16
C SER A 99 43.22 25.34 26.37
N ILE A 100 44.09 24.33 26.43
CA ILE A 100 43.85 23.02 25.82
C ILE A 100 42.78 22.27 26.61
N VAL A 101 42.82 22.35 27.95
CA VAL A 101 41.80 21.75 28.81
C VAL A 101 40.43 22.40 28.60
N VAL A 102 40.35 23.74 28.50
CA VAL A 102 39.08 24.44 28.23
C VAL A 102 38.54 24.11 26.83
N GLY A 103 39.39 24.08 25.80
CA GLY A 103 38.98 23.66 24.45
C GLY A 103 38.50 22.21 24.40
N PHE A 104 39.16 21.31 25.13
CA PHE A 104 38.76 19.91 25.25
C PHE A 104 37.41 19.75 25.98
N VAL A 105 37.17 20.51 27.05
CA VAL A 105 35.89 20.51 27.78
C VAL A 105 34.75 21.01 26.88
N ILE A 106 34.96 22.08 26.12
CA ILE A 106 33.96 22.58 25.17
C ILE A 106 33.67 21.54 24.07
N ALA A 107 34.70 20.89 23.53
CA ALA A 107 34.53 19.83 22.55
C ALA A 107 33.72 18.65 23.11
N LEU A 108 33.96 18.23 24.35
CA LEU A 108 33.18 17.18 25.02
C LEU A 108 31.72 17.58 25.23
N ILE A 109 31.44 18.84 25.58
CA ILE A 109 30.07 19.34 25.75
C ILE A 109 29.32 19.30 24.41
N ILE A 110 29.97 19.70 23.31
CA ILE A 110 29.35 19.67 21.97
C ILE A 110 29.05 18.22 21.55
N VAL A 111 29.98 17.28 21.77
CA VAL A 111 29.76 15.86 21.48
C VAL A 111 28.62 15.31 22.33
N PHE A 112 28.58 15.62 23.63
CA PHE A 112 27.52 15.17 24.52
C PHE A 112 26.14 15.73 24.12
N LEU A 113 26.05 17.01 23.80
CA LEU A 113 24.82 17.63 23.31
C LEU A 113 24.39 17.03 21.96
N GLY A 114 25.33 16.79 21.05
CA GLY A 114 25.07 16.12 19.78
C GLY A 114 24.50 14.71 19.98
N ILE A 115 25.09 13.92 20.88
CA ILE A 115 24.59 12.58 21.24
C ILE A 115 23.19 12.67 21.86
N TYR A 116 22.96 13.60 22.78
CA TYR A 116 21.66 13.78 23.42
C TYR A 116 20.56 14.16 22.41
N PHE A 117 20.82 15.15 21.54
CA PHE A 117 19.87 15.54 20.49
C PHE A 117 19.66 14.43 19.47
N TYR A 118 20.70 13.69 19.11
CA TYR A 118 20.61 12.51 18.25
C TYR A 118 19.72 11.42 18.86
N GLN A 119 19.94 11.07 20.13
CA GLN A 119 19.13 10.08 20.86
C GLN A 119 17.68 10.53 21.00
N LYS A 120 17.44 11.81 21.32
CA LYS A 120 16.09 12.37 21.42
C LYS A 120 15.35 12.31 20.08
N SER A 121 16.01 12.72 19.00
CA SER A 121 15.45 12.65 17.64
C SER A 121 15.15 11.21 17.22
N GLN A 122 16.05 10.27 17.51
CA GLN A 122 15.84 8.85 17.22
C GLN A 122 14.62 8.29 17.97
N GLN A 123 14.45 8.60 19.26
CA GLN A 123 13.28 8.15 20.03
C GLN A 123 11.95 8.70 19.48
N GLU A 124 11.91 9.97 19.05
CA GLU A 124 10.71 10.55 18.46
C GLU A 124 10.37 9.91 17.09
N ASN A 125 11.39 9.62 16.27
CA ASN A 125 11.20 8.96 14.98
C ASN A 125 10.75 7.49 15.14
N GLU A 126 11.35 6.77 16.09
CA GLU A 126 10.98 5.39 16.42
C GLU A 126 9.54 5.32 16.93
N MET A 127 9.14 6.19 17.85
CA MET A 127 7.78 6.23 18.38
C MET A 127 6.74 6.47 17.28
N ARG A 128 7.00 7.41 16.36
CA ARG A 128 6.11 7.66 15.21
C ARG A 128 6.01 6.47 14.26
N ALA A 129 7.15 5.82 13.99
CA ALA A 129 7.18 4.63 13.16
C ALA A 129 6.43 3.45 13.81
N TYR A 130 6.56 3.31 15.12
CA TYR A 130 5.82 2.32 15.91
C TYR A 130 4.31 2.58 15.84
N GLU A 131 3.87 3.81 16.09
CA GLU A 131 2.45 4.18 15.99
C GLU A 131 1.89 3.91 14.59
N ASN A 132 2.62 4.31 13.54
CA ASN A 132 2.23 4.05 12.16
C ASN A 132 2.10 2.54 11.87
N ALA A 133 3.08 1.74 12.30
CA ALA A 133 3.07 0.31 12.08
C ALA A 133 1.94 -0.40 12.85
N MET A 134 1.63 0.03 14.07
CA MET A 134 0.53 -0.52 14.88
C MET A 134 -0.85 -0.18 14.31
N MET A 135 -1.00 0.95 13.62
CA MET A 135 -2.24 1.33 12.94
C MET A 135 -2.36 0.72 11.53
N SER A 136 -1.28 0.16 11.00
CA SER A 136 -1.27 -0.42 9.66
C SER A 136 -1.84 -1.85 9.65
N ALA A 137 -2.52 -2.18 8.56
CA ALA A 137 -2.94 -3.54 8.23
C ALA A 137 -1.98 -4.22 7.22
N GLU A 138 -0.84 -3.60 6.92
CA GLU A 138 0.08 -4.08 5.89
C GLU A 138 1.35 -4.72 6.51
N PRO A 139 1.59 -6.03 6.31
CA PRO A 139 2.74 -6.74 6.86
C PRO A 139 4.10 -6.10 6.53
N ALA A 140 4.23 -5.46 5.38
CA ALA A 140 5.45 -4.79 4.94
C ALA A 140 5.81 -3.58 5.82
N VAL A 141 4.82 -2.82 6.29
CA VAL A 141 5.04 -1.65 7.17
C VAL A 141 5.59 -2.10 8.52
N LEU A 142 5.01 -3.17 9.08
CA LEU A 142 5.49 -3.77 10.33
C LEU A 142 6.89 -4.35 10.18
N GLN A 143 7.17 -5.03 9.07
CA GLN A 143 8.50 -5.56 8.80
C GLN A 143 9.53 -4.45 8.65
N ASN A 144 9.18 -3.37 7.96
CA ASN A 144 10.05 -2.20 7.82
C ASN A 144 10.42 -1.61 9.18
N PHE A 145 9.48 -1.52 10.13
CA PHE A 145 9.79 -1.09 11.49
C PHE A 145 10.83 -2.02 12.16
N LEU A 146 10.64 -3.33 12.06
CA LEU A 146 11.56 -4.31 12.63
C LEU A 146 12.96 -4.25 12.02
N ASP A 147 13.06 -3.93 10.73
CA ASP A 147 14.33 -3.82 10.01
C ASP A 147 15.05 -2.49 10.28
N MET A 148 14.30 -1.39 10.37
CA MET A 148 14.84 -0.03 10.55
C MET A 148 15.21 0.26 12.01
N TYR A 149 14.47 -0.30 12.97
CA TYR A 149 14.63 -0.03 14.40
C TYR A 149 14.99 -1.31 15.17
N ILE A 150 16.13 -1.92 14.82
CA ILE A 150 16.62 -3.16 15.44
C ILE A 150 16.91 -3.01 16.95
N ASP A 151 17.24 -1.80 17.38
CA ASP A 151 17.54 -1.41 18.76
C ASP A 151 16.32 -0.86 19.52
N ALA A 152 15.13 -0.83 18.89
CA ALA A 152 13.89 -0.46 19.56
C ALA A 152 13.64 -1.32 20.80
N SER A 153 12.81 -0.81 21.71
CA SER A 153 12.48 -1.50 22.96
C SER A 153 11.94 -2.92 22.69
N VAL A 154 12.25 -3.86 23.59
CA VAL A 154 11.76 -5.24 23.47
C VAL A 154 10.23 -5.26 23.40
N ALA A 155 9.56 -4.41 24.18
CA ALA A 155 8.11 -4.29 24.18
C ALA A 155 7.55 -3.83 22.83
N HIS A 156 8.15 -2.83 22.18
CA HIS A 156 7.69 -2.37 20.86
C HIS A 156 7.91 -3.44 19.81
N ARG A 157 9.10 -4.04 19.76
CA ARG A 157 9.40 -5.11 18.78
C ARG A 157 8.49 -6.32 18.96
N ASP A 158 8.20 -6.72 20.19
CA ASP A 158 7.33 -7.86 20.48
C ASP A 158 5.87 -7.55 20.12
N SER A 159 5.40 -6.33 20.39
CA SER A 159 4.06 -5.88 19.99
C SER A 159 3.91 -5.88 18.45
N ILE A 160 4.91 -5.37 17.73
CA ILE A 160 4.93 -5.36 16.26
C ILE A 160 4.98 -6.79 15.70
N LYS A 161 5.82 -7.67 16.26
CA LYS A 161 5.87 -9.08 15.85
C LYS A 161 4.53 -9.78 16.08
N ALA A 162 3.88 -9.54 17.21
CA ALA A 162 2.57 -10.11 17.51
C ALA A 162 1.52 -9.63 16.49
N HIS A 163 1.49 -8.33 16.20
CA HIS A 163 0.58 -7.77 15.18
C HIS A 163 0.85 -8.36 13.79
N LEU A 164 2.12 -8.50 13.41
CA LEU A 164 2.53 -9.12 12.16
C LEU A 164 2.05 -10.57 12.03
N GLU A 165 2.18 -11.35 13.11
CA GLU A 165 1.71 -12.73 13.10
C GLU A 165 0.19 -12.86 13.06
N ILE A 166 -0.55 -11.90 13.63
CA ILE A 166 -2.01 -11.81 13.49
C ILE A 166 -2.37 -11.60 12.01
N LEU A 167 -1.76 -10.60 11.35
CA LEU A 167 -2.03 -10.32 9.93
C LEU A 167 -1.71 -11.53 9.05
N LYS A 168 -0.51 -12.11 9.21
CA LYS A 168 -0.13 -13.33 8.48
C LYS A 168 -1.05 -14.51 8.76
N LYS A 169 -1.59 -14.62 9.97
CA LYS A 169 -2.55 -15.68 10.30
C LYS A 169 -3.84 -15.49 9.53
N VAL A 170 -4.37 -14.27 9.47
CA VAL A 170 -5.57 -13.97 8.68
C VAL A 170 -5.32 -14.27 7.19
N ASP A 171 -4.16 -13.90 6.66
CA ASP A 171 -3.78 -14.23 5.27
C ASP A 171 -3.75 -15.74 5.03
N ARG A 172 -3.13 -16.52 5.93
CA ARG A 172 -3.12 -17.99 5.82
C ARG A 172 -4.53 -18.57 5.91
N ASP A 173 -5.35 -18.07 6.82
CA ASP A 173 -6.74 -18.52 6.98
C ASP A 173 -7.54 -18.25 5.69
N TRP A 174 -7.34 -17.09 5.06
CA TRP A 174 -7.91 -16.76 3.74
C TRP A 174 -7.40 -17.72 2.65
N GLN A 175 -6.09 -17.90 2.51
CA GLN A 175 -5.51 -18.78 1.49
C GLN A 175 -6.02 -20.22 1.62
N ASN A 176 -6.13 -20.74 2.84
CA ASN A 176 -6.68 -22.06 3.09
C ASN A 176 -8.17 -22.15 2.70
N ALA A 177 -8.96 -21.15 3.07
CA ALA A 177 -10.38 -21.09 2.71
C ALA A 177 -10.56 -21.01 1.19
N TYR A 178 -9.84 -20.10 0.54
CA TYR A 178 -9.85 -19.89 -0.90
C TYR A 178 -9.39 -21.14 -1.67
N ALA A 179 -8.27 -21.75 -1.29
CA ALA A 179 -7.75 -22.96 -1.94
C ALA A 179 -8.71 -24.16 -1.81
N SER A 180 -9.46 -24.24 -0.71
CA SER A 180 -10.44 -25.30 -0.53
C SER A 180 -11.70 -25.13 -1.40
N LEU A 181 -12.01 -23.88 -1.81
CA LEU A 181 -13.28 -23.48 -2.42
C LEU A 181 -14.51 -24.08 -1.70
N SER A 182 -14.40 -24.27 -0.39
CA SER A 182 -15.44 -24.86 0.43
C SER A 182 -16.29 -23.76 1.04
N LYS A 183 -17.62 -23.85 0.86
CA LYS A 183 -18.57 -22.93 1.50
C LYS A 183 -18.35 -22.82 3.00
N SER A 184 -18.09 -23.94 3.69
CA SER A 184 -17.89 -23.94 5.15
C SER A 184 -16.58 -23.25 5.55
N ALA A 185 -15.50 -23.41 4.78
CA ALA A 185 -14.24 -22.74 5.04
C ALA A 185 -14.32 -21.24 4.80
N LEU A 186 -14.99 -20.82 3.71
CA LEU A 186 -15.23 -19.41 3.40
C LEU A 186 -16.14 -18.75 4.44
N GLN A 187 -17.22 -19.42 4.87
CA GLN A 187 -18.09 -18.91 5.93
C GLN A 187 -17.34 -18.76 7.25
N LEU A 188 -16.52 -19.75 7.61
CA LEU A 188 -15.67 -19.68 8.81
C LEU A 188 -14.70 -18.49 8.76
N PHE A 189 -14.16 -18.18 7.58
CA PHE A 189 -13.31 -17.01 7.39
C PHE A 189 -14.07 -15.71 7.61
N ILE A 190 -15.27 -15.57 7.03
CA ILE A 190 -16.16 -14.42 7.21
C ILE A 190 -16.52 -14.22 8.69
N ASP A 191 -16.93 -15.29 9.36
CA ASP A 191 -17.38 -15.23 10.76
C ASP A 191 -16.24 -14.82 11.71
N ARG A 192 -15.01 -15.23 11.40
CA ARG A 192 -13.83 -14.91 12.21
C ARG A 192 -13.24 -13.52 11.92
N ASN A 193 -13.47 -12.98 10.72
CA ASN A 193 -12.82 -11.76 10.25
C ASN A 193 -13.82 -10.82 9.55
N PRO A 194 -14.89 -10.35 10.22
CA PRO A 194 -16.04 -9.69 9.57
C PRO A 194 -15.70 -8.40 8.81
N ASP A 195 -14.64 -7.69 9.23
CA ASP A 195 -14.22 -6.41 8.64
C ASP A 195 -12.99 -6.56 7.71
N ASN A 196 -12.56 -7.78 7.40
CA ASN A 196 -11.42 -8.00 6.53
C ASN A 196 -11.77 -7.75 5.06
N ILE A 197 -10.78 -7.26 4.30
CA ILE A 197 -10.92 -6.92 2.87
C ILE A 197 -11.45 -8.08 2.00
N HIS A 198 -11.15 -9.34 2.37
CA HIS A 198 -11.56 -10.53 1.61
C HIS A 198 -12.98 -10.99 1.91
N VAL A 199 -13.68 -10.39 2.88
CA VAL A 199 -15.04 -10.82 3.26
C VAL A 199 -16.02 -10.71 2.10
N GLN A 200 -15.97 -9.61 1.34
CA GLN A 200 -16.86 -9.43 0.20
C GLN A 200 -16.57 -10.45 -0.90
N GLU A 201 -15.29 -10.71 -1.16
CA GLU A 201 -14.85 -11.72 -2.11
C GLU A 201 -15.31 -13.13 -1.69
N ALA A 202 -15.15 -13.48 -0.41
CA ALA A 202 -15.64 -14.74 0.15
C ALA A 202 -17.15 -14.92 -0.04
N ARG A 203 -17.95 -13.86 0.16
CA ARG A 203 -19.40 -13.89 -0.05
C ARG A 203 -19.78 -14.14 -1.51
N LEU A 204 -19.08 -13.52 -2.45
CA LEU A 204 -19.31 -13.73 -3.89
C LEU A 204 -18.95 -15.16 -4.31
N ILE A 205 -17.88 -15.73 -3.75
CA ILE A 205 -17.54 -17.13 -4.01
C ILE A 205 -18.63 -18.06 -3.44
N ILE A 206 -19.14 -17.79 -2.23
CA ILE A 206 -20.24 -18.58 -1.65
C ILE A 206 -21.52 -18.49 -2.52
N ASP A 207 -21.87 -17.31 -3.02
CA ASP A 207 -22.98 -17.10 -3.96
C ASP A 207 -22.84 -18.01 -5.20
N SER A 208 -21.66 -17.99 -5.83
CA SER A 208 -21.37 -18.88 -6.98
C SER A 208 -21.43 -20.36 -6.63
N LEU A 209 -20.89 -20.79 -5.48
CA LEU A 209 -20.94 -22.19 -5.05
C LEU A 209 -22.37 -22.66 -4.77
N ASP A 210 -23.21 -21.82 -4.17
CA ASP A 210 -24.60 -22.16 -3.89
C ASP A 210 -25.43 -22.25 -5.17
N PHE A 211 -25.16 -21.38 -6.15
CA PHE A 211 -25.82 -21.47 -7.45
C PHE A 211 -25.41 -22.73 -8.22
N GLU A 212 -24.12 -23.07 -8.24
CA GLU A 212 -23.66 -24.31 -8.86
C GLU A 212 -24.22 -25.55 -8.16
N ALA A 213 -24.37 -25.53 -6.83
CA ALA A 213 -25.06 -26.59 -6.10
C ALA A 213 -26.53 -26.71 -6.53
N ALA A 214 -27.24 -25.59 -6.69
CA ALA A 214 -28.62 -25.60 -7.18
C ALA A 214 -28.73 -26.15 -8.60
N LYS A 215 -27.79 -25.81 -9.49
CA LYS A 215 -27.72 -26.35 -10.85
C LYS A 215 -27.42 -27.85 -10.90
N LEU A 216 -26.59 -28.36 -10.00
CA LEU A 216 -26.29 -29.79 -9.93
C LEU A 216 -27.49 -30.60 -9.46
N GLU A 217 -28.29 -30.05 -8.55
CA GLU A 217 -29.52 -30.69 -8.08
C GLU A 217 -30.66 -30.55 -9.10
N ASP A 218 -30.75 -29.41 -9.80
CA ASP A 218 -31.71 -29.08 -10.86
C ASP A 218 -33.18 -29.36 -10.45
N THR A 219 -33.53 -28.94 -9.23
CA THR A 219 -34.91 -29.04 -8.69
C THR A 219 -35.45 -27.67 -8.32
N MET A 220 -36.80 -27.55 -8.29
CA MET A 220 -37.48 -26.35 -7.80
C MET A 220 -37.01 -25.98 -6.38
N ASP A 221 -36.90 -26.96 -5.48
CA ASP A 221 -36.51 -26.71 -4.08
C ASP A 221 -35.07 -26.18 -3.98
N ALA A 222 -34.15 -26.68 -4.82
CA ALA A 222 -32.76 -26.24 -4.83
C ALA A 222 -32.63 -24.78 -5.31
N TYR A 223 -33.30 -24.42 -6.40
CA TYR A 223 -33.31 -23.05 -6.90
C TYR A 223 -34.03 -22.08 -5.96
N GLN A 224 -35.16 -22.49 -5.38
CA GLN A 224 -35.87 -21.69 -4.37
C GLN A 224 -34.97 -21.41 -3.17
N LYS A 225 -34.29 -22.44 -2.65
CA LYS A 225 -33.36 -22.31 -1.52
C LYS A 225 -32.21 -21.36 -1.86
N TYR A 226 -31.67 -21.41 -3.07
CA TYR A 226 -30.66 -20.46 -3.52
C TYR A 226 -31.22 -19.02 -3.50
N MET A 227 -32.38 -18.78 -4.12
CA MET A 227 -33.02 -17.46 -4.20
C MET A 227 -33.33 -16.88 -2.81
N ASP A 228 -33.78 -17.71 -1.86
CA ASP A 228 -34.08 -17.30 -0.50
C ASP A 228 -32.82 -16.83 0.25
N ASN A 229 -31.70 -17.51 0.03
CA ASN A 229 -30.42 -17.19 0.66
C ASN A 229 -29.67 -16.04 -0.03
N HIS A 230 -29.95 -15.79 -1.32
CA HIS A 230 -29.20 -14.86 -2.17
C HIS A 230 -30.14 -13.90 -2.93
N GLN A 231 -31.00 -13.18 -2.21
CA GLN A 231 -31.99 -12.25 -2.81
C GLN A 231 -31.39 -11.14 -3.68
N GLN A 232 -30.11 -10.82 -3.50
CA GLN A 232 -29.35 -9.86 -4.30
C GLN A 232 -28.09 -10.51 -4.90
N GLY A 233 -28.06 -11.83 -4.99
CA GLY A 233 -26.96 -12.61 -5.56
C GLY A 233 -26.85 -12.41 -7.07
N SER A 234 -25.66 -12.64 -7.62
CA SER A 234 -25.38 -12.37 -9.03
C SER A 234 -26.15 -13.32 -9.97
N TYR A 235 -26.58 -14.48 -9.46
CA TYR A 235 -27.32 -15.49 -10.23
C TYR A 235 -28.81 -15.57 -9.88
N TYR A 236 -29.38 -14.57 -9.18
CA TYR A 236 -30.79 -14.60 -8.77
C TYR A 236 -31.73 -14.79 -9.97
N ASP A 237 -31.55 -13.99 -11.02
CA ASP A 237 -32.40 -14.05 -12.22
C ASP A 237 -32.27 -15.39 -12.95
N GLU A 238 -31.05 -15.95 -13.02
CA GLU A 238 -30.81 -17.24 -13.63
C GLU A 238 -31.49 -18.38 -12.84
N ALA A 239 -31.41 -18.35 -11.51
CA ALA A 239 -32.09 -19.31 -10.65
C ALA A 239 -33.61 -19.21 -10.77
N ALA A 240 -34.17 -18.00 -10.83
CA ALA A 240 -35.60 -17.78 -11.01
C ALA A 240 -36.10 -18.35 -12.35
N ASN A 241 -35.38 -18.10 -13.44
CA ASN A 241 -35.71 -18.65 -14.75
C ASN A 241 -35.63 -20.19 -14.77
N ALA A 242 -34.63 -20.79 -14.11
CA ALA A 242 -34.51 -22.24 -14.00
C ALA A 242 -35.65 -22.85 -13.17
N TYR A 243 -36.02 -22.20 -12.06
CA TYR A 243 -37.16 -22.58 -11.24
C TYR A 243 -38.46 -22.60 -12.06
N ASP A 244 -38.75 -21.50 -12.78
CA ASP A 244 -39.98 -21.37 -13.58
C ASP A 244 -40.03 -22.42 -14.70
N ARG A 245 -38.91 -22.68 -15.38
CA ARG A 245 -38.79 -23.75 -16.39
C ARG A 245 -39.18 -25.10 -15.81
N ILE A 246 -38.59 -25.50 -14.68
CA ILE A 246 -38.85 -26.81 -14.06
C ILE A 246 -40.31 -26.90 -13.60
N ARG A 247 -40.86 -25.80 -13.06
CA ARG A 247 -42.27 -25.75 -12.67
C ARG A 247 -43.20 -25.97 -13.87
N GLU A 248 -42.96 -25.27 -14.97
CA GLU A 248 -43.76 -25.38 -16.19
C GLU A 248 -43.67 -26.78 -16.81
N GLU A 249 -42.48 -27.39 -16.86
CA GLU A 249 -42.27 -28.76 -17.33
C GLU A 249 -43.03 -29.78 -16.45
N ALA A 250 -42.97 -29.62 -15.12
CA ALA A 250 -43.69 -30.48 -14.19
C ALA A 250 -45.21 -30.35 -14.34
N GLU A 251 -45.73 -29.13 -14.57
CA GLU A 251 -47.14 -28.89 -14.85
C GLU A 251 -47.58 -29.45 -16.21
N ALA A 252 -46.77 -29.30 -17.25
CA ALA A 252 -47.04 -29.88 -18.57
C ALA A 252 -47.13 -31.40 -18.49
N LYS A 253 -46.18 -32.05 -17.79
CA LYS A 253 -46.18 -33.49 -17.58
C LYS A 253 -47.43 -33.97 -16.82
N ARG A 254 -47.80 -33.30 -15.73
CA ARG A 254 -49.04 -33.62 -14.99
C ARG A 254 -50.29 -33.50 -15.85
N ARG A 255 -50.37 -32.46 -16.69
CA ARG A 255 -51.49 -32.28 -17.63
C ARG A 255 -51.53 -33.40 -18.67
N GLN A 256 -50.39 -33.81 -19.21
CA GLN A 256 -50.29 -34.91 -20.16
C GLN A 256 -50.74 -36.24 -19.52
N GLU A 257 -50.23 -36.58 -18.34
CA GLU A 257 -50.63 -37.79 -17.60
C GLU A 257 -52.14 -37.80 -17.31
N GLN A 258 -52.70 -36.64 -16.95
CA GLN A 258 -54.14 -36.51 -16.74
C GLN A 258 -54.93 -36.74 -18.04
N GLN A 259 -54.51 -36.14 -19.15
CA GLN A 259 -55.14 -36.34 -20.46
C GLN A 259 -55.08 -37.81 -20.90
N ASP A 260 -53.93 -38.46 -20.74
CA ASP A 260 -53.74 -39.88 -21.06
C ASP A 260 -54.64 -40.77 -20.18
N SER A 261 -54.78 -40.44 -18.89
CA SER A 261 -55.69 -41.15 -17.98
C SER A 261 -57.16 -41.02 -18.39
N ILE A 262 -57.57 -39.82 -18.83
CA ILE A 262 -58.94 -39.54 -19.31
C ILE A 262 -59.21 -40.31 -20.60
N MET A 263 -58.28 -40.25 -21.56
CA MET A 263 -58.37 -40.96 -22.84
C MET A 263 -58.51 -42.47 -22.62
N LYS A 264 -57.69 -43.06 -21.73
CA LYS A 264 -57.75 -44.48 -21.40
C LYS A 264 -59.08 -44.87 -20.73
N ALA A 265 -59.60 -44.03 -19.82
CA ALA A 265 -60.89 -44.26 -19.18
C ALA A 265 -62.05 -44.18 -20.19
N GLN A 266 -62.01 -43.23 -21.14
CA GLN A 266 -63.00 -43.10 -22.21
C GLN A 266 -62.99 -44.32 -23.14
N GLN A 267 -61.81 -44.82 -23.52
CA GLN A 267 -61.69 -46.02 -24.33
C GLN A 267 -62.27 -47.26 -23.62
N ALA A 268 -61.93 -47.46 -22.35
CA ALA A 268 -62.47 -48.57 -21.56
C ALA A 268 -64.01 -48.49 -21.41
N ALA A 269 -64.55 -47.28 -21.25
CA ALA A 269 -66.00 -47.07 -21.21
C ALA A 269 -66.68 -47.38 -22.55
N ALA A 270 -66.05 -47.00 -23.67
CA ALA A 270 -66.56 -47.31 -25.01
C ALA A 270 -66.55 -48.82 -25.31
N GLU A 271 -65.47 -49.51 -24.93
CA GLU A 271 -65.37 -50.98 -25.03
C GLU A 271 -66.43 -51.69 -24.17
N ALA A 272 -66.66 -51.22 -22.93
CA ALA A 272 -67.69 -51.77 -22.06
C ALA A 272 -69.11 -51.57 -22.62
N ALA A 273 -69.39 -50.38 -23.19
CA ALA A 273 -70.68 -50.09 -23.82
C ALA A 273 -70.95 -50.96 -25.05
N ALA A 274 -69.91 -51.32 -25.82
CA ALA A 274 -70.04 -52.19 -26.98
C ALA A 274 -70.35 -53.65 -26.64
N VAL A 275 -70.03 -54.10 -25.43
CA VAL A 275 -70.24 -55.49 -24.97
C VAL A 275 -71.54 -55.66 -24.16
N ALA A 276 -72.21 -54.56 -23.79
CA ALA A 276 -73.47 -54.62 -23.07
C ALA A 276 -74.58 -55.23 -23.96
N PRO A 277 -75.32 -56.26 -23.50
CA PRO A 277 -76.37 -56.87 -24.30
C PRO A 277 -77.49 -55.87 -24.58
N ALA A 278 -77.95 -55.79 -25.83
CA ALA A 278 -79.15 -55.05 -26.19
C ALA A 278 -80.33 -55.64 -25.41
N ASN A 279 -80.76 -54.95 -24.36
CA ASN A 279 -81.88 -55.39 -23.54
C ASN A 279 -83.18 -55.23 -24.36
N PRO A 280 -83.99 -56.30 -24.53
CA PRO A 280 -85.18 -56.29 -25.37
C PRO A 280 -86.31 -55.41 -24.83
#